data_AF-A0AAU5H1C4-F1
#
_entry.id   AF-A0AAU5H1C4-F1
#
_cell.length_a   1.000
_cell.length_b   1.000
_cell.length_c   1.000
_cell.angle_alpha   90.00
_cell.angle_beta   90.00
_cell.angle_gamma   90.00
#
_symmetry.space_group_name_H-M   'P 1'
#
loop_
_entity.id
_entity.type
_entity.pdbx_description
1 polymer ?
#
loop_
_entity_poly.entity_id
_entity_poly.type
_entity_poly.pdbx_seq_one_letter_code
_entity_poly.pdbx_strand_id
1 'polypeptide(L)'
;MATCRGIDLSAYQGAQDWAARKAEGVVFAFAKASEGEHTRDTHFATHITGIIKAGLVPGAYHYGWPNQDVAAEAANYIAAVKPHARPGFVHWLDLERRSDGANYAGVTAAGIRAYATAWTATVQAAFPGQRVGVYTSGSDLAAGHAPASVPLWYPAYPWSGAATYAQAEAHAKPAPSGRTPLFWQFTSNPLDRSICYLSESALRAWAAGTETDMALTTDDINKVAAAAAKAVLTTDGVIAAPADAPDIKTNPYWALQSYIKDTNARLRAVQATEAAQSAAITQLATAIARFDKTIDPAALVSSISTAIETAVGKVTVHLDTTP
;
A
#
# COMPACT_ATOMS: atom_id res chain seq x y z
N MET A 1 10.65 -24.69 -7.23
CA MET A 1 10.75 -23.67 -6.14
C MET A 1 10.63 -24.39 -4.82
N ALA A 2 11.25 -23.89 -3.75
CA ALA A 2 11.03 -24.45 -2.42
C ALA A 2 9.59 -24.19 -1.96
N THR A 3 8.96 -25.19 -1.39
CA THR A 3 7.62 -25.14 -0.80
C THR A 3 7.69 -25.59 0.65
N CYS A 4 6.67 -25.26 1.43
CA CYS A 4 6.47 -25.86 2.73
C CYS A 4 5.01 -26.22 2.96
N ARG A 5 4.77 -27.16 3.86
CA ARG A 5 3.49 -27.87 4.02
C ARG A 5 2.74 -27.36 5.24
N GLY A 6 1.42 -27.36 5.16
CA GLY A 6 0.57 -26.96 6.26
C GLY A 6 -0.83 -27.51 6.20
N ILE A 7 -1.56 -27.30 7.28
CA ILE A 7 -2.95 -27.71 7.46
C ILE A 7 -3.78 -26.56 8.01
N ASP A 8 -5.08 -26.67 7.91
CA ASP A 8 -6.00 -25.79 8.60
C ASP A 8 -7.09 -26.58 9.32
N LEU A 9 -7.60 -25.99 10.40
CA LEU A 9 -8.41 -26.68 11.42
C LEU A 9 -9.53 -25.79 11.91
N SER A 10 -10.62 -26.43 12.31
CA SER A 10 -11.74 -25.83 13.03
C SER A 10 -12.25 -26.84 14.06
N ALA A 11 -13.32 -26.51 14.78
CA ALA A 11 -14.02 -27.43 15.68
C ALA A 11 -14.47 -28.75 15.03
N TYR A 12 -14.53 -28.85 13.69
CA TYR A 12 -14.77 -30.12 12.99
C TYR A 12 -13.61 -31.11 13.12
N GLN A 13 -12.40 -30.63 13.40
CA GLN A 13 -11.24 -31.46 13.65
C GLN A 13 -10.97 -31.58 15.16
N GLY A 14 -10.84 -32.83 15.62
CA GLY A 14 -10.46 -33.11 17.00
C GLY A 14 -9.01 -32.72 17.33
N ALA A 15 -8.53 -33.20 18.47
CA ALA A 15 -7.14 -33.05 18.87
C ALA A 15 -6.19 -33.59 17.79
N GLN A 16 -5.11 -32.85 17.52
CA GLN A 16 -4.11 -33.23 16.52
C GLN A 16 -2.88 -33.85 17.17
N ASP A 17 -2.36 -34.90 16.55
CA ASP A 17 -1.01 -35.39 16.82
C ASP A 17 0.01 -34.51 16.09
N TRP A 18 0.51 -33.50 16.79
CA TRP A 18 1.49 -32.57 16.23
C TRP A 18 2.84 -33.22 15.92
N ALA A 19 3.20 -34.32 16.59
CA ALA A 19 4.43 -35.04 16.30
C ALA A 19 4.30 -35.76 14.94
N ALA A 20 3.18 -36.43 14.70
CA ALA A 20 2.86 -37.03 13.42
C ALA A 20 2.81 -35.98 12.29
N ARG A 21 2.16 -34.81 12.53
CA ARG A 21 2.12 -33.73 11.53
C ARG A 21 3.51 -33.20 11.16
N LYS A 22 4.39 -33.01 12.14
CA LYS A 22 5.79 -32.62 11.85
C LYS A 22 6.55 -33.69 11.09
N ALA A 23 6.33 -34.98 11.38
CA ALA A 23 6.92 -36.07 10.62
C ALA A 23 6.44 -36.10 9.15
N GLU A 24 5.23 -35.62 8.86
CA GLU A 24 4.72 -35.39 7.50
C GLU A 24 5.33 -34.15 6.80
N GLY A 25 6.13 -33.36 7.52
CA GLY A 25 6.76 -32.13 7.05
C GLY A 25 5.89 -30.88 7.18
N VAL A 26 4.83 -30.92 8.00
CA VAL A 26 4.01 -29.74 8.32
C VAL A 26 4.84 -28.73 9.12
N VAL A 27 4.86 -27.47 8.66
CA VAL A 27 5.60 -26.38 9.30
C VAL A 27 4.72 -25.17 9.66
N PHE A 28 3.50 -25.11 9.13
CA PHE A 28 2.50 -24.10 9.48
C PHE A 28 1.13 -24.72 9.68
N ALA A 29 0.30 -24.08 10.50
CA ALA A 29 -1.10 -24.45 10.62
C ALA A 29 -1.97 -23.26 11.00
N PHE A 30 -3.19 -23.22 10.47
CA PHE A 30 -4.15 -22.14 10.70
C PHE A 30 -5.42 -22.68 11.39
N ALA A 31 -5.88 -22.02 12.44
CA ALA A 31 -7.06 -22.45 13.20
C ALA A 31 -8.22 -21.45 13.07
N LYS A 32 -9.45 -21.92 12.88
CA LYS A 32 -10.64 -21.07 12.92
C LYS A 32 -10.74 -20.42 14.27
N ALA A 33 -10.85 -19.09 14.31
CA ALA A 33 -11.04 -18.36 15.56
C ALA A 33 -12.50 -17.95 15.76
N SER A 34 -13.15 -17.51 14.70
CA SER A 34 -14.49 -16.91 14.75
C SER A 34 -15.20 -16.96 13.41
N GLU A 35 -16.51 -16.70 13.45
CA GLU A 35 -17.39 -16.60 12.30
C GLU A 35 -18.47 -15.54 12.57
N GLY A 36 -18.65 -14.62 11.63
CA GLY A 36 -19.62 -13.54 11.77
C GLY A 36 -19.46 -12.74 13.06
N GLU A 37 -20.51 -12.03 13.46
CA GLU A 37 -20.41 -11.04 14.55
C GLU A 37 -20.15 -11.65 15.92
N HIS A 38 -20.55 -12.90 16.17
CA HIS A 38 -20.65 -13.43 17.54
C HIS A 38 -20.14 -14.86 17.74
N THR A 39 -19.90 -15.63 16.68
CA THR A 39 -19.51 -17.04 16.83
C THR A 39 -18.01 -17.15 17.06
N ARG A 40 -17.62 -17.90 18.09
CA ARG A 40 -16.23 -18.29 18.35
C ARG A 40 -16.08 -19.79 18.16
N ASP A 41 -15.01 -20.20 17.52
CA ASP A 41 -14.72 -21.63 17.39
C ASP A 41 -14.33 -22.20 18.76
N THR A 42 -15.03 -23.24 19.19
CA THR A 42 -14.88 -23.83 20.53
C THR A 42 -13.55 -24.54 20.74
N HIS A 43 -12.84 -24.88 19.67
CA HIS A 43 -11.56 -25.58 19.71
C HIS A 43 -10.37 -24.66 19.42
N PHE A 44 -10.60 -23.40 19.03
CA PHE A 44 -9.55 -22.45 18.67
C PHE A 44 -8.40 -22.41 19.67
N ALA A 45 -8.70 -22.20 20.95
CA ALA A 45 -7.68 -22.06 21.99
C ALA A 45 -6.81 -23.32 22.13
N THR A 46 -7.40 -24.50 21.98
CA THR A 46 -6.72 -25.80 22.02
C THR A 46 -5.83 -25.98 20.79
N HIS A 47 -6.38 -25.73 19.59
CA HIS A 47 -5.62 -25.86 18.35
C HIS A 47 -4.46 -24.88 18.30
N ILE A 48 -4.71 -23.59 18.51
CA ILE A 48 -3.67 -22.57 18.37
C ILE A 48 -2.54 -22.77 19.40
N THR A 49 -2.87 -23.16 20.62
CA THR A 49 -1.87 -23.51 21.64
C THR A 49 -1.05 -24.74 21.22
N GLY A 50 -1.69 -25.73 20.62
CA GLY A 50 -1.02 -26.91 20.06
C GLY A 50 -0.04 -26.56 18.93
N ILE A 51 -0.49 -25.76 17.97
CA ILE A 51 0.31 -25.27 16.83
C ILE A 51 1.57 -24.54 17.33
N ILE A 52 1.39 -23.60 18.27
CA ILE A 52 2.45 -22.84 18.90
C ILE A 52 3.45 -23.76 19.62
N LYS A 53 2.96 -24.66 20.48
CA LYS A 53 3.81 -25.59 21.24
C LYS A 53 4.57 -26.56 20.33
N ALA A 54 4.01 -26.89 19.18
CA ALA A 54 4.64 -27.74 18.20
C ALA A 54 5.80 -27.05 17.46
N GLY A 55 5.91 -25.72 17.54
CA GLY A 55 6.93 -24.91 16.85
C GLY A 55 6.57 -24.55 15.40
N LEU A 56 5.31 -24.72 15.03
CA LEU A 56 4.80 -24.37 13.70
C LEU A 56 4.56 -22.86 13.60
N VAL A 57 4.56 -22.32 12.37
CA VAL A 57 4.09 -20.95 12.12
C VAL A 57 2.58 -20.88 12.40
N PRO A 58 2.14 -20.14 13.41
CA PRO A 58 0.75 -20.11 13.81
C PRO A 58 -0.04 -19.08 13.01
N GLY A 59 -1.29 -19.42 12.70
CA GLY A 59 -2.23 -18.42 12.22
C GLY A 59 -3.67 -18.76 12.58
N ALA A 60 -4.53 -17.78 12.35
CA ALA A 60 -5.95 -17.92 12.62
C ALA A 60 -6.80 -17.28 11.54
N TYR A 61 -7.97 -17.85 11.29
CA TYR A 61 -8.90 -17.32 10.31
C TYR A 61 -10.27 -16.96 10.90
N HIS A 62 -10.94 -16.04 10.21
CA HIS A 62 -12.30 -15.61 10.48
C HIS A 62 -13.19 -15.92 9.28
N TYR A 63 -14.28 -16.67 9.49
CA TYR A 63 -15.25 -16.94 8.43
C TYR A 63 -16.20 -15.76 8.27
N GLY A 64 -16.08 -15.03 7.17
CA GLY A 64 -16.73 -13.74 6.99
C GLY A 64 -18.20 -13.81 6.59
N TRP A 65 -18.99 -12.86 7.09
CA TRP A 65 -20.38 -12.64 6.70
C TRP A 65 -20.55 -11.24 6.09
N PRO A 66 -20.21 -11.01 4.81
CA PRO A 66 -20.27 -9.68 4.20
C PRO A 66 -21.62 -8.92 4.29
N ASN A 67 -22.70 -9.59 4.68
CA ASN A 67 -24.01 -8.99 4.96
C ASN A 67 -24.23 -8.55 6.42
N GLN A 68 -23.23 -8.69 7.28
CA GLN A 68 -23.20 -8.30 8.68
C GLN A 68 -22.30 -7.08 8.92
N ASP A 69 -22.24 -6.59 10.16
CA ASP A 69 -21.41 -5.47 10.55
C ASP A 69 -19.92 -5.86 10.62
N VAL A 70 -19.13 -5.32 9.70
CA VAL A 70 -17.70 -5.61 9.58
C VAL A 70 -16.89 -5.25 10.84
N ALA A 71 -17.30 -4.22 11.58
CA ALA A 71 -16.59 -3.80 12.79
C ALA A 71 -16.86 -4.78 13.95
N ALA A 72 -18.08 -5.28 14.08
CA ALA A 72 -18.45 -6.32 15.03
C ALA A 72 -17.75 -7.65 14.71
N GLU A 73 -17.68 -8.05 13.44
CA GLU A 73 -16.93 -9.23 12.99
C GLU A 73 -15.44 -9.13 13.29
N ALA A 74 -14.81 -7.99 12.96
CA ALA A 74 -13.41 -7.75 13.28
C ALA A 74 -13.17 -7.76 14.80
N ALA A 75 -14.07 -7.16 15.59
CA ALA A 75 -13.97 -7.17 17.05
C ALA A 75 -14.08 -8.58 17.64
N ASN A 76 -14.99 -9.42 17.11
CA ASN A 76 -15.12 -10.82 17.49
C ASN A 76 -13.82 -11.59 17.25
N TYR A 77 -13.25 -11.46 16.04
CA TYR A 77 -11.98 -12.08 15.69
C TYR A 77 -10.82 -11.61 16.56
N ILE A 78 -10.65 -10.28 16.69
CA ILE A 78 -9.58 -9.68 17.49
C ILE A 78 -9.67 -10.17 18.93
N ALA A 79 -10.86 -10.21 19.52
CA ALA A 79 -11.04 -10.66 20.91
C ALA A 79 -10.75 -12.15 21.10
N ALA A 80 -10.97 -13.00 20.08
CA ALA A 80 -10.58 -14.41 20.11
C ALA A 80 -9.06 -14.59 20.00
N VAL A 81 -8.40 -13.83 19.11
CA VAL A 81 -6.99 -14.03 18.75
C VAL A 81 -6.01 -13.33 19.68
N LYS A 82 -6.38 -12.18 20.25
CA LYS A 82 -5.50 -11.33 21.08
C LYS A 82 -4.77 -12.07 22.21
N PRO A 83 -5.34 -13.05 22.93
CA PRO A 83 -4.63 -13.82 23.95
C PRO A 83 -3.50 -14.72 23.42
N HIS A 84 -3.49 -15.02 22.12
CA HIS A 84 -2.57 -15.99 21.49
C HIS A 84 -1.59 -15.35 20.50
N ALA A 85 -1.94 -14.19 19.94
CA ALA A 85 -1.15 -13.42 19.00
C ALA A 85 0.26 -13.13 19.53
N ARG A 86 1.25 -13.20 18.64
CA ARG A 86 2.69 -13.08 18.94
C ARG A 86 3.46 -12.78 17.65
N PRO A 87 4.74 -12.37 17.71
CA PRO A 87 5.57 -12.26 16.51
C PRO A 87 5.56 -13.57 15.71
N GLY A 88 5.36 -13.49 14.38
CA GLY A 88 5.24 -14.68 13.54
C GLY A 88 3.81 -15.21 13.37
N PHE A 89 2.81 -14.58 13.98
CA PHE A 89 1.41 -14.97 13.83
C PHE A 89 0.79 -14.38 12.55
N VAL A 90 -0.04 -15.18 11.87
CA VAL A 90 -0.65 -14.81 10.58
C VAL A 90 -2.17 -14.80 10.69
N HIS A 91 -2.81 -13.80 10.11
CA HIS A 91 -4.26 -13.60 10.13
C HIS A 91 -4.87 -13.78 8.75
N TRP A 92 -6.02 -14.44 8.68
CA TRP A 92 -6.74 -14.67 7.43
C TRP A 92 -8.21 -14.28 7.56
N LEU A 93 -8.70 -13.50 6.58
CA LEU A 93 -10.12 -13.45 6.30
C LEU A 93 -10.46 -14.64 5.40
N ASP A 94 -11.31 -15.53 5.87
CA ASP A 94 -11.94 -16.56 5.06
C ASP A 94 -13.18 -15.93 4.42
N LEU A 95 -13.00 -15.46 3.17
CA LEU A 95 -14.00 -14.80 2.34
C LEU A 95 -14.49 -15.80 1.30
N GLU A 96 -15.42 -16.66 1.70
CA GLU A 96 -16.08 -17.58 0.81
C GLU A 96 -17.61 -17.52 0.95
N ARG A 97 -18.29 -17.78 -0.16
CA ARG A 97 -19.74 -17.88 -0.16
C ARG A 97 -20.16 -19.26 0.36
N ARG A 98 -21.00 -19.27 1.40
CA ARG A 98 -21.65 -20.51 1.88
C ARG A 98 -22.42 -21.18 0.74
N SER A 99 -22.58 -22.50 0.84
CA SER A 99 -23.39 -23.28 -0.11
C SER A 99 -24.84 -22.80 -0.18
N ASP A 100 -25.43 -22.44 0.95
CA ASP A 100 -26.77 -21.83 1.06
C ASP A 100 -26.80 -20.35 0.61
N GLY A 101 -25.65 -19.70 0.47
CA GLY A 101 -25.51 -18.30 0.07
C GLY A 101 -25.92 -17.28 1.12
N ALA A 102 -26.23 -17.71 2.34
CA ALA A 102 -26.83 -16.86 3.35
C ALA A 102 -25.92 -15.70 3.75
N ASN A 103 -24.60 -15.93 3.85
CA ASN A 103 -23.63 -14.93 4.30
C ASN A 103 -23.39 -13.79 3.29
N TYR A 104 -23.79 -13.96 2.04
CA TYR A 104 -23.63 -12.97 0.97
C TYR A 104 -24.97 -12.34 0.56
N ALA A 105 -26.08 -12.78 1.16
CA ALA A 105 -27.41 -12.40 0.74
C ALA A 105 -27.61 -10.88 0.79
N GLY A 106 -28.04 -10.29 -0.35
CA GLY A 106 -28.34 -8.87 -0.46
C GLY A 106 -27.12 -7.94 -0.62
N VAL A 107 -25.90 -8.47 -0.68
CA VAL A 107 -24.68 -7.65 -0.78
C VAL A 107 -24.21 -7.57 -2.23
N THR A 108 -23.87 -6.37 -2.68
CA THR A 108 -23.28 -6.16 -4.01
C THR A 108 -21.81 -6.60 -4.03
N ALA A 109 -21.26 -6.89 -5.21
CA ALA A 109 -19.83 -7.19 -5.35
C ALA A 109 -18.93 -6.08 -4.79
N ALA A 110 -19.31 -4.81 -4.99
CA ALA A 110 -18.61 -3.66 -4.41
C ALA A 110 -18.71 -3.65 -2.88
N GLY A 111 -19.86 -4.02 -2.32
CA GLY A 111 -20.07 -4.17 -0.88
C GLY A 111 -19.19 -5.26 -0.27
N ILE A 112 -19.10 -6.43 -0.91
CA ILE A 112 -18.21 -7.53 -0.47
C ILE A 112 -16.75 -7.08 -0.49
N ARG A 113 -16.31 -6.37 -1.54
CA ARG A 113 -14.96 -5.79 -1.60
C ARG A 113 -14.70 -4.78 -0.49
N ALA A 114 -15.67 -3.91 -0.21
CA ALA A 114 -15.57 -2.93 0.86
C ALA A 114 -15.46 -3.61 2.23
N TYR A 115 -16.28 -4.64 2.50
CA TYR A 115 -16.21 -5.48 3.69
C TYR A 115 -14.81 -6.09 3.85
N ALA A 116 -14.29 -6.77 2.83
CA ALA A 116 -13.00 -7.44 2.91
C ALA A 116 -11.84 -6.43 3.13
N THR A 117 -11.92 -5.27 2.49
CA THR A 117 -10.95 -4.18 2.67
C THR A 117 -10.99 -3.63 4.10
N ALA A 118 -12.20 -3.38 4.64
CA ALA A 118 -12.37 -2.84 5.98
C ALA A 118 -11.95 -3.83 7.07
N TRP A 119 -12.32 -5.11 6.92
CA TRP A 119 -11.94 -6.16 7.88
C TRP A 119 -10.43 -6.33 7.94
N THR A 120 -9.77 -6.47 6.78
CA THR A 120 -8.31 -6.67 6.73
C THR A 120 -7.55 -5.46 7.27
N ALA A 121 -7.99 -4.23 6.97
CA ALA A 121 -7.41 -3.02 7.54
C ALA A 121 -7.58 -2.94 9.06
N THR A 122 -8.76 -3.30 9.59
CA THR A 122 -9.05 -3.27 11.03
C THR A 122 -8.19 -4.28 11.78
N VAL A 123 -8.05 -5.51 11.26
CA VAL A 123 -7.20 -6.53 11.87
C VAL A 123 -5.72 -6.14 11.78
N GLN A 124 -5.28 -5.56 10.66
CA GLN A 124 -3.91 -5.08 10.52
C GLN A 124 -3.56 -3.98 11.53
N ALA A 125 -4.50 -3.06 11.79
CA ALA A 125 -4.35 -2.02 12.80
C ALA A 125 -4.34 -2.58 14.23
N ALA A 126 -5.10 -3.64 14.50
CA ALA A 126 -5.14 -4.29 15.80
C ALA A 126 -3.88 -5.12 16.11
N PHE A 127 -3.19 -5.61 15.08
CA PHE A 127 -1.96 -6.40 15.18
C PHE A 127 -0.83 -5.82 14.31
N PRO A 128 -0.23 -4.67 14.69
CA PRO A 128 0.85 -4.05 13.91
C PRO A 128 2.03 -5.00 13.70
N GLY A 129 2.56 -5.03 12.47
CA GLY A 129 3.69 -5.87 12.09
C GLY A 129 3.36 -7.35 11.84
N GLN A 130 2.14 -7.81 12.14
CA GLN A 130 1.67 -9.15 11.80
C GLN A 130 1.03 -9.16 10.40
N ARG A 131 1.06 -10.31 9.73
CA ARG A 131 0.57 -10.44 8.34
C ARG A 131 -0.93 -10.71 8.31
N VAL A 132 -1.64 -10.00 7.46
CA VAL A 132 -3.09 -10.19 7.21
C VAL A 132 -3.31 -10.51 5.74
N GLY A 133 -3.96 -11.64 5.46
CA GLY A 133 -4.28 -12.09 4.10
C GLY A 133 -5.75 -12.46 3.94
N VAL A 134 -6.11 -12.87 2.73
CA VAL A 134 -7.45 -13.36 2.38
C VAL A 134 -7.35 -14.77 1.84
N TYR A 135 -8.14 -15.68 2.40
CA TYR A 135 -8.53 -16.93 1.79
C TYR A 135 -9.83 -16.72 1.00
N THR A 136 -9.88 -17.11 -0.27
CA THR A 136 -11.09 -16.91 -1.08
C THR A 136 -11.14 -17.76 -2.35
N SER A 137 -12.34 -17.96 -2.89
CA SER A 137 -12.60 -18.77 -4.07
C SER A 137 -12.19 -18.10 -5.40
N GLY A 138 -12.10 -18.90 -6.46
CA GLY A 138 -11.83 -18.38 -7.82
C GLY A 138 -12.96 -17.46 -8.32
N SER A 139 -14.20 -17.77 -7.96
CA SER A 139 -15.38 -16.95 -8.28
C SER A 139 -15.35 -15.58 -7.59
N ASP A 140 -14.97 -15.54 -6.31
CA ASP A 140 -14.83 -14.28 -5.57
C ASP A 140 -13.70 -13.41 -6.15
N LEU A 141 -12.60 -14.03 -6.57
CA LEU A 141 -11.51 -13.33 -7.25
C LEU A 141 -11.94 -12.77 -8.60
N ALA A 142 -12.65 -13.56 -9.42
CA ALA A 142 -13.19 -13.09 -10.70
C ALA A 142 -14.20 -11.95 -10.54
N ALA A 143 -14.96 -11.94 -9.44
CA ALA A 143 -15.91 -10.88 -9.09
C ALA A 143 -15.24 -9.65 -8.43
N GLY A 144 -13.92 -9.68 -8.19
CA GLY A 144 -13.18 -8.57 -7.59
C GLY A 144 -13.48 -8.35 -6.12
N HIS A 145 -13.90 -9.39 -5.39
CA HIS A 145 -14.28 -9.31 -3.98
C HIS A 145 -13.07 -9.18 -3.03
N ALA A 146 -11.93 -9.77 -3.36
CA ALA A 146 -10.75 -9.71 -2.49
C ALA A 146 -9.80 -8.57 -2.88
N PRO A 147 -9.27 -7.78 -1.91
CA PRO A 147 -8.23 -6.79 -2.18
C PRO A 147 -7.00 -7.40 -2.85
N ALA A 148 -6.40 -6.66 -3.80
CA ALA A 148 -5.20 -7.11 -4.50
C ALA A 148 -3.91 -6.92 -3.69
N SER A 149 -3.91 -6.01 -2.71
CA SER A 149 -2.76 -5.63 -1.89
C SER A 149 -2.42 -6.62 -0.77
N VAL A 150 -3.27 -7.62 -0.53
CA VAL A 150 -3.08 -8.60 0.55
C VAL A 150 -2.63 -9.96 0.01
N PRO A 151 -1.84 -10.72 0.79
CA PRO A 151 -1.50 -12.11 0.51
C PRO A 151 -2.75 -12.95 0.23
N LEU A 152 -2.63 -13.87 -0.73
CA LEU A 152 -3.70 -14.76 -1.14
C LEU A 152 -3.44 -16.19 -0.66
N TRP A 153 -4.41 -16.76 0.03
CA TRP A 153 -4.57 -18.19 0.27
C TRP A 153 -5.72 -18.68 -0.62
N TYR A 154 -5.47 -19.67 -1.46
CA TYR A 154 -6.42 -20.06 -2.51
C TYR A 154 -6.81 -21.54 -2.40
N PRO A 155 -8.10 -21.88 -2.35
CA PRO A 155 -8.57 -23.25 -2.48
C PRO A 155 -8.76 -23.64 -3.94
N ALA A 156 -8.15 -24.76 -4.33
CA ALA A 156 -8.45 -25.44 -5.59
C ALA A 156 -8.09 -26.92 -5.50
N TYR A 157 -9.03 -27.80 -5.84
CA TYR A 157 -8.91 -29.24 -5.63
C TYR A 157 -8.91 -29.97 -6.99
N PRO A 158 -7.77 -30.04 -7.70
CA PRO A 158 -7.72 -30.57 -9.05
C PRO A 158 -7.83 -32.10 -9.12
N TRP A 159 -7.81 -32.79 -7.98
CA TRP A 159 -7.88 -34.25 -7.90
C TRP A 159 -9.19 -34.72 -7.25
N SER A 160 -9.71 -35.84 -7.73
CA SER A 160 -10.76 -36.59 -7.05
C SER A 160 -10.16 -37.41 -5.90
N GLY A 161 -10.66 -37.18 -4.69
CA GLY A 161 -10.22 -37.93 -3.49
C GLY A 161 -9.04 -37.32 -2.76
N ALA A 162 -8.35 -38.14 -1.96
CA ALA A 162 -7.25 -37.69 -1.12
C ALA A 162 -6.00 -37.35 -1.97
N ALA A 163 -5.51 -36.13 -1.81
CA ALA A 163 -4.27 -35.68 -2.45
C ALA A 163 -3.11 -35.61 -1.45
N THR A 164 -1.90 -35.81 -1.95
CA THR A 164 -0.66 -35.76 -1.17
C THR A 164 0.08 -34.46 -1.39
N TYR A 165 0.93 -34.07 -0.42
CA TYR A 165 1.82 -32.92 -0.60
C TYR A 165 2.73 -33.08 -1.82
N ALA A 166 3.26 -34.29 -2.07
CA ALA A 166 4.12 -34.54 -3.22
C ALA A 166 3.42 -34.26 -4.57
N GLN A 167 2.11 -34.59 -4.67
CA GLN A 167 1.32 -34.24 -5.85
C GLN A 167 1.17 -32.72 -6.01
N ALA A 168 0.89 -32.00 -4.91
CA ALA A 168 0.79 -30.54 -4.94
C ALA A 168 2.13 -29.85 -5.28
N GLU A 169 3.23 -30.33 -4.72
CA GLU A 169 4.58 -29.80 -4.93
C GLU A 169 5.07 -29.97 -6.38
N ALA A 170 4.63 -31.04 -7.05
CA ALA A 170 4.91 -31.29 -8.47
C ALA A 170 3.94 -30.59 -9.42
N HIS A 171 2.82 -30.06 -8.93
CA HIS A 171 1.79 -29.44 -9.75
C HIS A 171 2.14 -27.99 -10.10
N ALA A 172 1.68 -27.53 -11.26
CA ALA A 172 1.80 -26.12 -11.63
C ALA A 172 1.08 -25.23 -10.62
N LYS A 173 1.72 -24.13 -10.24
CA LYS A 173 1.13 -23.16 -9.33
C LYS A 173 -0.18 -22.62 -9.91
N PRO A 174 -1.31 -22.64 -9.16
CA PRO A 174 -2.56 -22.08 -9.65
C PRO A 174 -2.45 -20.57 -9.80
N ALA A 175 -3.16 -20.00 -10.79
CA ALA A 175 -3.14 -18.57 -11.09
C ALA A 175 -4.57 -18.00 -11.26
N PRO A 176 -5.42 -18.06 -10.23
CA PRO A 176 -6.82 -17.62 -10.32
C PRO A 176 -6.89 -16.13 -10.66
N SER A 177 -7.62 -15.79 -11.74
CA SER A 177 -7.76 -14.42 -12.24
C SER A 177 -6.41 -13.70 -12.42
N GLY A 178 -5.37 -14.44 -12.82
CA GLY A 178 -4.01 -13.91 -12.98
C GLY A 178 -3.25 -13.61 -11.68
N ARG A 179 -3.85 -13.86 -10.50
CA ARG A 179 -3.18 -13.70 -9.21
C ARG A 179 -2.36 -14.94 -8.88
N THR A 180 -1.20 -14.71 -8.27
CA THR A 180 -0.30 -15.76 -7.80
C THR A 180 -0.50 -15.96 -6.29
N PRO A 181 -1.07 -17.08 -5.83
CA PRO A 181 -1.32 -17.29 -4.41
C PRO A 181 -0.02 -17.54 -3.63
N LEU A 182 0.03 -17.08 -2.38
CA LEU A 182 1.12 -17.41 -1.46
C LEU A 182 0.92 -18.80 -0.86
N PHE A 183 -0.33 -19.13 -0.52
CA PHE A 183 -0.75 -20.43 -0.02
C PHE A 183 -1.77 -21.06 -0.96
N TRP A 184 -1.67 -22.36 -1.19
CA TRP A 184 -2.66 -23.11 -1.95
C TRP A 184 -3.18 -24.26 -1.10
N GLN A 185 -4.48 -24.22 -0.76
CA GLN A 185 -5.20 -25.35 -0.20
C GLN A 185 -5.61 -26.27 -1.34
N PHE A 186 -4.99 -27.45 -1.40
CA PHE A 186 -5.03 -28.30 -2.58
C PHE A 186 -5.93 -29.52 -2.42
N THR A 187 -6.40 -29.79 -1.20
CA THR A 187 -7.39 -30.83 -0.91
C THR A 187 -8.07 -30.54 0.42
N SER A 188 -9.30 -31.03 0.56
CA SER A 188 -10.08 -31.10 1.79
C SER A 188 -10.31 -32.52 2.31
N ASN A 189 -9.68 -33.52 1.68
CA ASN A 189 -9.91 -34.93 1.98
C ASN A 189 -8.60 -35.66 2.35
N PRO A 190 -8.51 -36.30 3.53
CA PRO A 190 -9.49 -36.30 4.64
C PRO A 190 -9.41 -35.04 5.51
N LEU A 191 -8.45 -34.15 5.23
CA LEU A 191 -8.15 -32.94 5.97
C LEU A 191 -7.76 -31.86 4.97
N ASP A 192 -8.09 -30.62 5.29
CA ASP A 192 -7.62 -29.46 4.57
C ASP A 192 -6.09 -29.36 4.64
N ARG A 193 -5.45 -29.46 3.48
CA ARG A 193 -3.99 -29.41 3.34
C ARG A 193 -3.60 -28.31 2.37
N SER A 194 -2.55 -27.60 2.77
CA SER A 194 -2.03 -26.46 2.05
C SER A 194 -0.52 -26.56 1.80
N ILE A 195 -0.05 -26.01 0.69
CA ILE A 195 1.36 -25.66 0.51
C ILE A 195 1.55 -24.15 0.46
N CYS A 196 2.67 -23.67 0.99
CA CYS A 196 3.14 -22.30 0.81
C CYS A 196 4.29 -22.29 -0.20
N TYR A 197 4.30 -21.28 -1.07
CA TYR A 197 5.35 -21.10 -2.09
C TYR A 197 6.58 -20.35 -1.58
N LEU A 198 6.95 -20.63 -0.33
CA LEU A 198 8.18 -20.17 0.33
C LEU A 198 8.88 -21.39 0.92
N SER A 199 10.21 -21.32 1.10
CA SER A 199 10.91 -22.22 2.00
C SER A 199 10.42 -22.00 3.44
N GLU A 200 10.66 -22.97 4.34
CA GLU A 200 10.30 -22.79 5.75
C GLU A 200 10.97 -21.54 6.37
N SER A 201 12.25 -21.31 6.09
CA SER A 201 12.97 -20.13 6.60
C SER A 201 12.38 -18.82 6.08
N ALA A 202 12.03 -18.76 4.80
CA ALA A 202 11.40 -17.59 4.20
C ALA A 202 9.99 -17.38 4.75
N LEU A 203 9.21 -18.44 4.95
CA LEU A 203 7.89 -18.34 5.59
C LEU A 203 8.00 -17.77 7.02
N ARG A 204 8.97 -18.23 7.81
CA ARG A 204 9.18 -17.72 9.17
C ARG A 204 9.58 -16.24 9.17
N ALA A 205 10.45 -15.83 8.25
CA ALA A 205 10.84 -14.42 8.10
C ALA A 205 9.66 -13.55 7.64
N TRP A 206 8.90 -14.01 6.64
CA TRP A 206 7.69 -13.35 6.16
C TRP A 206 6.67 -13.16 7.28
N ALA A 207 6.37 -14.23 8.02
CA ALA A 207 5.39 -14.22 9.10
C ALA A 207 5.84 -13.35 10.29
N ALA A 208 7.14 -13.31 10.60
CA ALA A 208 7.69 -12.50 11.67
C ALA A 208 7.64 -10.98 11.39
N GLY A 209 7.26 -10.59 10.16
CA GLY A 209 7.38 -9.19 9.73
C GLY A 209 8.85 -8.76 9.57
N THR A 210 9.77 -9.73 9.52
CA THR A 210 11.23 -9.52 9.37
C THR A 210 11.71 -9.83 7.97
N GLU A 211 10.83 -10.18 7.03
CA GLU A 211 11.05 -9.65 5.69
C GLU A 211 11.14 -8.15 5.89
N THR A 212 12.39 -7.65 5.87
CA THR A 212 12.65 -6.33 5.33
C THR A 212 11.65 -6.22 4.20
N ASP A 213 10.70 -5.29 4.34
CA ASP A 213 10.07 -4.72 3.17
C ASP A 213 11.18 -4.71 2.12
N MET A 214 10.93 -5.24 0.92
CA MET A 214 11.70 -4.70 -0.18
C MET A 214 11.49 -3.20 -0.03
N ALA A 215 12.47 -2.52 0.58
CA ALA A 215 12.43 -1.10 0.78
C ALA A 215 12.11 -0.63 -0.61
N LEU A 216 10.94 0.02 -0.78
CA LEU A 216 10.55 0.57 -2.07
C LEU A 216 11.84 1.13 -2.62
N THR A 217 12.33 0.53 -3.69
CA THR A 217 13.65 0.93 -4.15
C THR A 217 13.52 2.42 -4.45
N THR A 218 14.59 3.18 -4.39
CA THR A 218 14.50 4.59 -4.82
C THR A 218 13.79 4.69 -6.18
N ASP A 219 13.95 3.67 -7.01
CA ASP A 219 13.24 3.48 -8.28
C ASP A 219 11.71 3.27 -8.15
N ASP A 220 11.23 2.48 -7.19
CA ASP A 220 9.80 2.29 -6.94
C ASP A 220 9.15 3.53 -6.29
N ILE A 221 9.86 4.18 -5.36
CA ILE A 221 9.46 5.48 -4.81
C ILE A 221 9.40 6.51 -5.94
N ASN A 222 10.39 6.52 -6.83
CA ASN A 222 10.41 7.43 -7.98
C ASN A 222 9.30 7.12 -8.99
N LYS A 223 8.95 5.85 -9.21
CA LYS A 223 7.83 5.47 -10.10
C LYS A 223 6.48 5.87 -9.52
N VAL A 224 6.26 5.66 -8.22
CA VAL A 224 5.04 6.08 -7.53
C VAL A 224 4.97 7.61 -7.44
N ALA A 225 6.07 8.27 -7.11
CA ALA A 225 6.16 9.74 -7.11
C ALA A 225 5.97 10.32 -8.51
N ALA A 226 6.52 9.71 -9.56
CA ALA A 226 6.30 10.12 -10.94
C ALA A 226 4.87 9.85 -11.41
N ALA A 227 4.25 8.74 -11.00
CA ALA A 227 2.86 8.44 -11.30
C ALA A 227 1.89 9.36 -10.55
N ALA A 228 2.17 9.69 -9.29
CA ALA A 228 1.42 10.65 -8.49
C ALA A 228 1.62 12.08 -9.00
N ALA A 229 2.85 12.48 -9.33
CA ALA A 229 3.15 13.75 -9.99
C ALA A 229 2.43 13.84 -11.34
N LYS A 230 2.42 12.76 -12.13
CA LYS A 230 1.64 12.70 -13.37
C LYS A 230 0.15 12.84 -13.10
N ALA A 231 -0.42 12.12 -12.13
CA ALA A 231 -1.85 12.16 -11.83
C ALA A 231 -2.33 13.48 -11.18
N VAL A 232 -1.47 14.15 -10.41
CA VAL A 232 -1.79 15.42 -9.72
C VAL A 232 -1.42 16.65 -10.56
N LEU A 233 -0.44 16.55 -11.48
CA LEU A 233 0.06 17.68 -12.27
C LEU A 233 -0.31 17.63 -13.76
N THR A 234 -0.98 16.59 -14.28
CA THR A 234 -1.60 16.67 -15.62
C THR A 234 -2.97 17.34 -15.52
N THR A 235 -2.96 18.67 -15.46
CA THR A 235 -4.13 19.53 -15.65
C THR A 235 -4.34 19.83 -17.13
N ASP A 236 -4.26 18.81 -17.99
CA ASP A 236 -4.37 18.99 -19.44
C ASP A 236 -5.76 19.58 -19.77
N GLY A 237 -5.77 20.79 -20.34
CA GLY A 237 -6.98 21.52 -20.70
C GLY A 237 -7.61 22.40 -19.61
N VAL A 238 -7.03 22.51 -18.41
CA VAL A 238 -7.64 23.26 -17.28
C VAL A 238 -7.13 24.69 -17.15
N ILE A 239 -5.85 24.97 -17.48
CA ILE A 239 -5.26 26.31 -17.37
C ILE A 239 -4.78 26.77 -18.74
N ALA A 240 -5.40 27.83 -19.26
CA ALA A 240 -5.06 28.43 -20.55
C ALA A 240 -3.73 29.16 -20.50
N ALA A 241 -2.84 28.89 -21.46
CA ALA A 241 -1.55 29.55 -21.55
C ALA A 241 -1.72 31.08 -21.67
N PRO A 242 -0.79 31.89 -21.12
CA PRO A 242 -0.86 33.35 -21.21
C PRO A 242 -0.97 33.81 -22.66
N ALA A 243 -1.76 34.86 -22.93
CA ALA A 243 -1.97 35.35 -24.29
C ALA A 243 -0.68 35.84 -24.98
N ASP A 244 0.32 36.23 -24.20
CA ASP A 244 1.64 36.66 -24.65
C ASP A 244 2.69 35.54 -24.63
N ALA A 245 2.30 34.30 -24.31
CA ALA A 245 3.20 33.16 -24.32
C ALA A 245 3.78 32.93 -25.73
N PRO A 246 5.10 32.67 -25.85
CA PRO A 246 5.77 32.56 -27.15
C PRO A 246 5.27 31.36 -27.98
N ASP A 247 4.72 30.32 -27.34
CA ASP A 247 4.20 29.11 -27.98
C ASP A 247 2.66 29.01 -27.95
N ILE A 248 1.93 30.08 -27.58
CA ILE A 248 0.46 30.07 -27.42
C ILE A 248 -0.29 29.51 -28.65
N LYS A 249 0.26 29.72 -29.85
CA LYS A 249 -0.33 29.26 -31.12
C LYS A 249 -0.26 27.74 -31.29
N THR A 250 0.74 27.08 -30.72
CA THR A 250 0.95 25.63 -30.82
C THR A 250 0.63 24.90 -29.53
N ASN A 251 0.53 25.63 -28.42
CA ASN A 251 0.30 25.09 -27.08
C ASN A 251 -0.65 25.99 -26.27
N PRO A 252 -1.97 25.93 -26.54
CA PRO A 252 -2.94 26.84 -25.94
C PRO A 252 -3.20 26.60 -24.45
N TYR A 253 -2.75 25.46 -23.90
CA TYR A 253 -2.91 25.10 -22.48
C TYR A 253 -1.56 24.67 -21.92
N TRP A 254 -1.12 25.35 -20.87
CA TRP A 254 0.16 25.08 -20.24
C TRP A 254 -0.02 24.20 -19.01
N ALA A 255 0.88 23.23 -18.82
CA ALA A 255 1.01 22.52 -17.56
C ALA A 255 1.65 23.43 -16.49
N LEU A 256 1.46 23.12 -15.20
CA LEU A 256 2.02 23.91 -14.09
C LEU A 256 3.53 24.16 -14.22
N GLN A 257 4.29 23.15 -14.67
CA GLN A 257 5.72 23.25 -14.94
C GLN A 257 6.08 24.32 -15.99
N SER A 258 5.21 24.54 -16.99
CA SER A 258 5.41 25.57 -18.02
C SER A 258 5.25 26.97 -17.43
N TYR A 259 4.29 27.18 -16.51
CA TYR A 259 4.16 28.44 -15.78
C TYR A 259 5.35 28.72 -14.88
N ILE A 260 5.86 27.71 -14.17
CA ILE A 260 7.06 27.87 -13.32
C ILE A 260 8.27 28.22 -14.18
N LYS A 261 8.44 27.56 -15.33
CA LYS A 261 9.53 27.84 -16.27
C LYS A 261 9.44 29.26 -16.85
N ASP A 262 8.25 29.69 -17.28
CA ASP A 262 8.01 31.03 -17.81
C ASP A 262 8.19 32.12 -16.75
N THR A 263 7.66 31.89 -15.54
CA THR A 263 7.86 32.79 -14.39
C THR A 263 9.35 32.98 -14.10
N ASN A 264 10.13 31.90 -14.10
CA ASN A 264 11.58 31.98 -13.92
C ASN A 264 12.28 32.71 -15.08
N ALA A 265 11.82 32.54 -16.33
CA ALA A 265 12.37 33.24 -17.48
C ALA A 265 12.11 34.75 -17.40
N ARG A 266 10.88 35.15 -17.05
CA ARG A 266 10.50 36.55 -16.85
C ARG A 266 11.22 37.19 -15.68
N LEU A 267 11.37 36.47 -14.56
CA LEU A 267 12.15 36.94 -13.42
C LEU A 267 13.60 37.25 -13.82
N ARG A 268 14.24 36.36 -14.58
CA ARG A 268 15.61 36.60 -15.09
C ARG A 268 15.68 37.80 -16.03
N ALA A 269 14.67 38.02 -16.86
CA ALA A 269 14.61 39.18 -17.76
C ALA A 269 14.47 40.50 -16.98
N VAL A 270 13.67 40.52 -15.92
CA VAL A 270 13.55 41.66 -15.00
C VAL A 270 14.88 41.93 -14.30
N GLN A 271 15.53 40.91 -13.74
CA GLN A 271 16.84 41.03 -13.10
C GLN A 271 17.92 41.56 -14.06
N ALA A 272 17.91 41.11 -15.32
CA ALA A 272 18.82 41.62 -16.34
C ALA A 272 18.57 43.11 -16.66
N THR A 273 17.30 43.52 -16.68
CA THR A 273 16.92 44.93 -16.91
C THR A 273 17.35 45.81 -15.73
N GLU A 274 17.15 45.35 -14.50
CA GLU A 274 17.60 46.01 -13.27
C GLU A 274 19.12 46.19 -13.25
N ALA A 275 19.88 45.16 -13.62
CA ALA A 275 21.33 45.24 -13.72
C ALA A 275 21.77 46.27 -14.78
N ALA A 276 21.10 46.31 -15.93
CA ALA A 276 21.38 47.29 -16.98
C ALA A 276 21.06 48.73 -16.54
N GLN A 277 19.95 48.94 -15.84
CA GLN A 277 19.58 50.24 -15.26
C GLN A 277 20.61 50.70 -14.23
N SER A 278 21.02 49.80 -13.33
CA SER A 278 22.06 50.08 -12.33
C SER A 278 23.39 50.50 -12.98
N ALA A 279 23.78 49.82 -14.07
CA ALA A 279 24.95 50.18 -14.85
C ALA A 279 24.82 51.57 -15.50
N ALA A 280 23.65 51.90 -16.06
CA ALA A 280 23.38 53.20 -16.67
C ALA A 280 23.42 54.34 -15.63
N ILE A 281 22.83 54.15 -14.44
CA ILE A 281 22.89 55.11 -13.33
C ILE A 281 24.33 55.38 -12.93
N THR A 282 25.15 54.33 -12.81
CA THR A 282 26.58 54.44 -12.48
C THR A 282 27.35 55.25 -13.52
N GLN A 283 27.09 55.00 -14.82
CA GLN A 283 27.71 55.75 -15.91
C GLN A 283 27.32 57.23 -15.89
N LEU A 284 26.03 57.53 -15.67
CA LEU A 284 25.53 58.92 -15.57
C LEU A 284 26.12 59.65 -14.37
N ALA A 285 26.14 59.03 -13.18
CA ALA A 285 26.73 59.61 -11.97
C ALA A 285 28.21 59.92 -12.17
N THR A 286 28.95 59.01 -12.81
CA THR A 286 30.37 59.21 -13.16
C THR A 286 30.54 60.35 -14.16
N ALA A 287 29.67 60.47 -15.16
CA ALA A 287 29.70 61.55 -16.13
C ALA A 287 29.43 62.92 -15.48
N ILE A 288 28.45 63.01 -14.58
CA ILE A 288 28.12 64.23 -13.83
C ILE A 288 29.32 64.71 -13.00
N ALA A 289 29.98 63.81 -12.27
CA ALA A 289 31.16 64.14 -11.47
C ALA A 289 32.40 64.57 -12.30
N ARG A 290 32.38 64.36 -13.62
CA ARG A 290 33.41 64.96 -14.50
C ARG A 290 33.23 66.46 -14.63
N PHE A 291 31.99 66.94 -14.61
CA PHE A 291 31.62 68.35 -14.75
C PHE A 291 31.59 69.09 -13.40
N ASP A 292 31.15 68.43 -12.33
CA ASP A 292 31.17 68.97 -10.97
C ASP A 292 32.01 68.09 -10.04
N LYS A 293 33.20 68.60 -9.66
CA LYS A 293 34.16 67.87 -8.82
C LYS A 293 33.76 67.79 -7.35
N THR A 294 32.70 68.48 -6.95
CA THR A 294 32.18 68.43 -5.57
C THR A 294 31.24 67.25 -5.34
N ILE A 295 30.78 66.59 -6.41
CA ILE A 295 29.89 65.42 -6.35
C ILE A 295 30.71 64.14 -6.21
N ASP A 296 30.42 63.34 -5.18
CA ASP A 296 30.90 61.97 -5.04
C ASP A 296 29.96 61.01 -5.83
N PRO A 297 30.44 60.36 -6.91
CA PRO A 297 29.65 59.42 -7.69
C PRO A 297 29.09 58.25 -6.87
N ALA A 298 29.85 57.75 -5.90
CA ALA A 298 29.44 56.58 -5.12
C ALA A 298 28.28 56.93 -4.18
N ALA A 299 28.37 58.09 -3.52
CA ALA A 299 27.29 58.61 -2.68
C ALA A 299 26.01 58.93 -3.49
N LEU A 300 26.16 59.45 -4.72
CA LEU A 300 25.03 59.74 -5.60
C LEU A 300 24.34 58.46 -6.10
N VAL A 301 25.11 57.45 -6.55
CA VAL A 301 24.55 56.14 -6.95
C VAL A 301 23.82 55.50 -5.77
N SER A 302 24.43 55.48 -4.58
CA SER A 302 23.80 54.94 -3.37
C SER A 302 22.48 55.65 -3.05
N SER A 303 22.44 56.98 -3.13
CA SER A 303 21.23 57.77 -2.85
C SER A 303 20.11 57.49 -3.85
N ILE A 304 20.45 57.36 -5.14
CA ILE A 304 19.48 57.05 -6.20
C ILE A 304 18.95 55.61 -6.04
N SER A 305 19.81 54.64 -5.76
CA SER A 305 19.40 53.25 -5.51
C SER A 305 18.45 53.16 -4.31
N THR A 306 18.76 53.81 -3.19
CA THR A 306 17.87 53.84 -2.02
C THR A 306 16.52 54.50 -2.33
N ALA A 307 16.49 55.56 -3.13
CA ALA A 307 15.25 56.20 -3.55
C ALA A 307 14.39 55.28 -4.43
N ILE A 308 15.01 54.52 -5.33
CA ILE A 308 14.33 53.51 -6.17
C ILE A 308 13.79 52.36 -5.31
N GLU A 309 14.60 51.78 -4.43
CA GLU A 309 14.17 50.70 -3.51
C GLU A 309 12.99 51.15 -2.64
N THR A 310 13.03 52.37 -2.13
CA THR A 310 11.93 52.95 -1.34
C THR A 310 10.66 53.13 -2.18
N ALA A 311 10.79 53.52 -3.46
CA ALA A 311 9.65 53.66 -4.37
C ALA A 311 9.05 52.30 -4.79
N VAL A 312 9.85 51.24 -4.84
CA VAL A 312 9.43 49.88 -5.25
C VAL A 312 8.93 49.04 -4.05
N GLY A 313 9.29 49.39 -2.82
CA GLY A 313 9.08 48.61 -1.59
C GLY A 313 7.65 48.51 -1.04
N LYS A 314 6.66 48.03 -1.81
CA LYS A 314 5.36 47.55 -1.29
C LYS A 314 4.84 46.26 -1.95
N VAL A 315 5.71 45.35 -2.35
CA VAL A 315 5.26 44.00 -2.73
C VAL A 315 6.04 42.96 -1.93
N THR A 316 5.53 42.63 -0.75
CA THR A 316 5.96 41.46 0.02
C THR A 316 5.22 40.24 -0.52
N VAL A 317 5.90 39.35 -1.24
CA VAL A 317 5.37 38.02 -1.52
C VAL A 317 5.80 37.10 -0.39
N HIS A 318 4.87 36.76 0.51
CA HIS A 318 5.09 35.70 1.48
C HIS A 318 4.99 34.34 0.77
N LEU A 319 6.13 33.72 0.51
CA LEU A 319 6.20 32.27 0.31
C LEU A 319 6.69 31.68 1.63
N ASP A 320 5.77 31.41 2.55
CA ASP A 320 6.06 30.63 3.74
C ASP A 320 6.36 29.20 3.29
N THR A 321 7.62 28.89 3.06
CA THR A 321 8.14 27.52 2.98
C THR A 321 8.93 27.25 4.25
N THR A 322 8.23 26.83 5.29
CA THR A 322 8.83 26.02 6.36
C THR A 322 8.30 24.59 6.20
N PRO A 323 9.12 23.56 6.46
CA PRO A 323 9.02 22.22 5.87
C PRO A 323 7.73 21.45 6.16
#